data_AF-A0A922WKE8-F1
#
_entry.id   AF-A0A922WKE8-F1
#
_cell.length_a   1.000
_cell.length_b   1.000
_cell.length_c   1.000
_cell.angle_alpha   90.00
_cell.angle_beta   90.00
_cell.angle_gamma   90.00
#
_symmetry.space_group_name_H-M   'P 1'
#
loop_
_entity.id
_entity.type
_entity.pdbx_description
1 polymer ?
#
loop_
_entity_poly.entity_id
_entity_poly.type
_entity_poly.pdbx_seq_one_letter_code
_entity_poly.pdbx_strand_id
1 'polypeptide(L)'
;MKIGCPCGASIIDQTDKLPYKAHLIPDQAWLATFDAIDEQIIDPLAGGKLTKEAAYHQARLIIGHSARSIWQCRACGRLHIDGLDGQLQCFVPAGPQANREVLSARPS
;
A
#
# COMPACT_ATOMS: atom_id res chain seq x y z
N MET A 1 14.56 0.74 -2.51
CA MET A 1 14.34 2.20 -2.60
C MET A 1 14.77 2.86 -1.30
N LYS A 2 15.27 4.11 -1.36
CA LYS A 2 15.64 4.90 -0.18
C LYS A 2 14.98 6.28 -0.31
N ILE A 3 14.20 6.67 0.69
CA ILE A 3 13.47 7.94 0.72
C ILE A 3 14.13 8.86 1.75
N GLY A 4 14.51 10.06 1.32
CA GLY A 4 14.96 11.11 2.21
C GLY A 4 13.78 11.83 2.86
N CYS A 5 13.76 11.91 4.19
CA CYS A 5 12.79 12.71 4.91
C CYS A 5 13.35 14.11 5.19
N PRO A 6 12.56 15.19 5.11
CA PRO A 6 13.00 16.54 5.48
C PRO A 6 13.54 16.70 6.91
N CYS A 7 13.25 15.76 7.82
CA CYS A 7 13.86 15.76 9.16
C CYS A 7 15.30 15.23 9.20
N GLY A 8 15.88 14.84 8.06
CA GLY A 8 17.23 14.26 7.94
C GLY A 8 17.27 12.73 8.04
N ALA A 9 16.19 12.09 8.48
CA ALA A 9 16.11 10.63 8.53
C ALA A 9 15.95 10.02 7.15
N SER A 10 16.44 8.79 6.99
CA SER A 10 16.20 7.98 5.80
C SER A 10 15.14 6.91 6.09
N ILE A 11 14.20 6.74 5.17
CA ILE A 11 13.26 5.63 5.15
C ILE A 11 13.77 4.62 4.12
N ILE A 12 13.94 3.36 4.52
CA ILE A 12 14.55 2.32 3.69
C ILE A 12 13.46 1.35 3.27
N ASP A 13 13.28 1.15 1.97
CA ASP A 13 12.33 0.19 1.43
C ASP A 13 13.08 -0.87 0.63
N GLN A 14 13.55 -1.90 1.32
CA GLN A 14 14.44 -2.93 0.76
C GLN A 14 13.91 -4.36 0.94
N THR A 15 12.96 -4.56 1.85
CA THR A 15 12.37 -5.86 2.19
C THR A 15 10.87 -5.74 2.31
N ASP A 16 10.18 -6.89 2.32
CA ASP A 16 8.76 -6.96 2.61
C ASP A 16 8.48 -6.79 4.12
N LYS A 17 7.20 -6.63 4.45
CA LYS A 17 6.67 -6.60 5.83
C LYS A 17 7.26 -5.48 6.71
N LEU A 18 7.54 -4.32 6.11
CA LEU A 18 8.04 -3.16 6.84
C LEU A 18 6.89 -2.50 7.63
N PRO A 19 7.05 -2.27 8.95
CA PRO A 19 5.97 -1.72 9.80
C PRO A 19 5.67 -0.23 9.52
N TYR A 20 6.47 0.40 8.68
CA TYR A 20 6.31 1.79 8.25
C TYR A 20 5.97 1.90 6.77
N LYS A 21 5.58 0.81 6.11
CA LYS A 21 5.12 0.80 4.73
C LYS A 21 3.71 0.22 4.69
N ALA A 22 2.83 0.85 3.94
CA ALA A 22 1.51 0.32 3.65
C ALA A 22 1.12 0.62 2.19
N HIS A 23 -0.08 0.19 1.84
CA HIS A 23 -0.70 0.38 0.54
C HIS A 23 -1.95 1.23 0.72
N LEU A 24 -2.08 2.30 -0.07
CA LEU A 24 -3.23 3.17 -0.08
C LEU A 24 -4.09 2.86 -1.31
N ILE A 25 -5.28 2.33 -1.08
CA ILE A 25 -6.34 2.22 -2.09
C ILE A 25 -7.33 3.36 -1.80
N PRO A 26 -7.56 4.30 -2.73
CA PRO A 26 -8.58 5.32 -2.56
C PRO A 26 -9.96 4.70 -2.40
N ASP A 27 -10.84 5.34 -1.61
CA ASP A 27 -12.21 4.86 -1.38
C ASP A 27 -12.98 4.65 -2.70
N GLN A 28 -12.77 5.53 -3.68
CA GLN A 28 -13.38 5.42 -5.02
C GLN A 28 -12.99 4.15 -5.78
N ALA A 29 -11.83 3.57 -5.47
CA ALA A 29 -11.34 2.34 -6.08
C ALA A 29 -11.57 1.12 -5.18
N TRP A 30 -11.99 1.31 -3.92
CA TRP A 30 -12.04 0.26 -2.92
C TRP A 30 -12.98 -0.88 -3.33
N LEU A 31 -14.26 -0.56 -3.58
CA LEU A 31 -15.25 -1.57 -3.99
C LEU A 31 -14.94 -2.14 -5.38
N ALA A 32 -14.55 -1.28 -6.33
CA ALA A 32 -14.17 -1.72 -7.67
C ALA A 32 -13.00 -2.73 -7.68
N THR A 33 -12.11 -2.66 -6.69
CA THR A 33 -11.04 -3.65 -6.52
C THR A 33 -11.60 -5.03 -6.16
N PHE A 34 -12.62 -5.09 -5.29
CA PHE A 34 -13.29 -6.35 -4.94
C PHE A 34 -14.12 -6.89 -6.08
N ASP A 35 -14.90 -6.03 -6.74
CA ASP A 35 -15.70 -6.43 -7.91
C ASP A 35 -14.79 -7.05 -8.99
N ALA A 36 -13.61 -6.46 -9.24
CA ALA A 36 -12.64 -7.01 -10.16
C ALA A 36 -12.07 -8.38 -9.71
N ILE A 37 -11.88 -8.61 -8.42
CA ILE A 37 -11.47 -9.92 -7.90
C ILE A 37 -12.59 -10.95 -8.12
N ASP A 38 -13.84 -10.59 -7.83
CA ASP A 38 -14.98 -11.50 -7.97
C ASP A 38 -15.16 -11.90 -9.44
N GLU A 39 -15.25 -10.91 -10.34
CA GLU A 39 -15.51 -11.12 -11.76
C GLU A 39 -14.35 -11.79 -12.51
N GLN A 40 -13.10 -11.43 -12.19
CA GLN A 40 -11.94 -11.90 -12.95
C GLN A 40 -11.25 -13.11 -12.31
N ILE A 41 -11.53 -13.42 -11.04
CA ILE A 41 -10.84 -14.47 -10.29
C ILE A 41 -11.82 -15.48 -9.71
N ILE A 42 -12.75 -15.06 -8.85
CA ILE A 42 -13.61 -15.99 -8.13
C ILE A 42 -14.53 -16.74 -9.10
N ASP A 43 -15.26 -16.01 -9.94
CA ASP A 43 -16.20 -16.61 -10.89
C ASP A 43 -15.50 -17.51 -11.93
N PRO A 44 -14.38 -17.10 -12.56
CA PRO A 44 -13.65 -17.97 -13.48
C PRO A 44 -13.02 -19.19 -12.81
N LEU A 45 -12.52 -19.06 -11.57
CA LEU A 45 -11.96 -20.17 -10.82
C LEU A 45 -13.04 -21.18 -10.45
N ALA A 46 -14.19 -20.72 -9.95
CA ALA A 46 -15.35 -21.55 -9.63
C ALA A 46 -15.91 -22.25 -10.88
N GLY A 47 -15.90 -21.55 -12.02
CA GLY A 47 -16.31 -22.09 -13.32
C GLY A 47 -15.28 -22.99 -14.01
N GLY A 48 -14.13 -23.26 -13.38
CA GLY A 48 -13.06 -24.10 -13.96
C GLY A 48 -12.33 -23.48 -15.17
N LYS A 49 -12.49 -22.18 -15.40
CA LYS A 49 -11.87 -21.41 -16.50
C LYS A 49 -10.52 -20.81 -16.12
N LEU A 50 -10.17 -20.85 -14.83
CA LEU A 50 -8.93 -20.31 -14.29
C LEU A 50 -8.27 -21.33 -13.37
N THR A 51 -6.94 -21.45 -13.45
CA THR A 51 -6.17 -22.28 -12.50
C THR A 51 -5.90 -21.51 -11.21
N LYS A 52 -5.58 -22.22 -10.12
CA LYS A 52 -5.27 -21.58 -8.83
C LYS A 52 -4.03 -20.69 -8.93
N GLU A 53 -3.03 -21.11 -9.68
CA GLU A 53 -1.77 -20.41 -9.90
C GLU A 53 -2.01 -19.10 -10.66
N ALA A 54 -2.85 -19.13 -11.69
CA ALA A 54 -3.25 -17.93 -12.42
C ALA A 54 -4.08 -16.98 -11.54
N ALA A 55 -5.01 -17.52 -10.73
CA ALA A 55 -5.79 -16.74 -9.77
C ALA A 55 -4.92 -15.99 -8.76
N TYR A 56 -3.91 -16.66 -8.20
CA TYR A 56 -2.94 -16.05 -7.28
C TYR A 56 -2.18 -14.88 -7.90
N HIS A 57 -1.75 -15.02 -9.15
CA HIS A 57 -1.05 -13.95 -9.85
C HIS A 57 -1.99 -12.77 -10.13
N GLN A 58 -3.18 -13.05 -10.67
CA GLN A 58 -4.17 -12.04 -11.02
C GLN A 58 -4.61 -11.22 -9.81
N ALA A 59 -4.81 -11.86 -8.65
CA ALA A 59 -5.21 -11.17 -7.43
C ALA A 59 -4.18 -10.10 -7.01
N ARG A 60 -2.89 -10.45 -7.11
CA ARG A 60 -1.79 -9.52 -6.81
C ARG A 60 -1.73 -8.36 -7.78
N LEU A 61 -2.02 -8.60 -9.07
CA LEU A 61 -2.07 -7.54 -10.08
C LEU A 61 -3.22 -6.57 -9.82
N ILE A 62 -4.42 -7.07 -9.55
CA ILE A 62 -5.61 -6.23 -9.30
C ILE A 62 -5.41 -5.33 -8.08
N ILE A 63 -4.98 -5.93 -6.96
CA ILE A 63 -4.72 -5.18 -5.72
C ILE A 63 -3.55 -4.21 -5.93
N GLY A 64 -2.47 -4.65 -6.57
CA GLY A 64 -1.28 -3.84 -6.82
C GLY A 64 -1.56 -2.64 -7.74
N HIS A 65 -2.42 -2.79 -8.74
CA HIS A 65 -2.81 -1.70 -9.64
C HIS A 65 -3.68 -0.64 -8.94
N SER A 66 -4.53 -1.07 -8.01
CA SER A 66 -5.46 -0.19 -7.29
C SER A 66 -4.79 0.53 -6.11
N ALA A 67 -3.62 0.05 -5.69
CA ALA A 67 -2.87 0.57 -4.57
C ALA A 67 -1.68 1.43 -5.00
N ARG A 68 -1.36 2.43 -4.18
CA ARG A 68 -0.08 3.14 -4.22
C ARG A 68 0.66 2.99 -2.90
N SER A 69 1.99 3.09 -2.94
CA SER A 69 2.78 2.92 -1.72
C SER A 69 2.70 4.16 -0.84
N ILE A 70 2.67 3.91 0.47
CA ILE A 70 2.78 4.92 1.51
C ILE A 70 3.84 4.48 2.52
N TRP A 71 4.65 5.43 2.97
CA TRP A 71 5.68 5.21 3.97
C TRP A 71 5.56 6.22 5.10
N GLN A 72 5.86 5.79 6.33
CA GLN A 72 5.93 6.67 7.49
C GLN A 72 7.36 6.85 7.96
N CYS A 73 7.81 8.09 8.12
CA CYS A 73 9.08 8.38 8.77
C CYS A 73 9.00 7.99 10.24
N ARG A 74 9.74 6.96 10.66
CA ARG A 74 9.80 6.52 12.07
C ARG A 74 10.37 7.57 13.03
N ALA A 75 11.15 8.53 12.53
CA ALA A 75 11.76 9.58 13.35
C ALA A 75 10.80 10.74 13.65
N CYS A 76 10.07 11.24 12.64
CA CYS A 76 9.23 12.44 12.77
C CYS A 76 7.74 12.25 12.48
N GLY A 77 7.32 11.05 12.03
CA GLY A 77 5.93 10.72 11.73
C GLY A 77 5.40 11.18 10.37
N ARG A 78 6.16 11.96 9.59
CA ARG A 78 5.77 12.38 8.22
C ARG A 78 5.39 11.20 7.36
N LEU A 79 4.31 11.36 6.58
CA LEU A 79 3.87 10.37 5.61
C LEU A 79 4.38 10.76 4.23
N HIS A 80 4.95 9.80 3.54
CA HIS A 80 5.39 9.91 2.15
C HIS A 80 4.46 9.02 1.32
N ILE A 81 3.85 9.55 0.28
CA ILE A 81 2.86 8.83 -0.54
C ILE A 81 3.24 9.00 -2.01
N ASP A 82 3.23 7.91 -2.77
CA ASP A 82 3.36 8.02 -4.23
C ASP A 82 2.18 8.82 -4.78
N GLY A 83 2.49 9.93 -5.46
CA GLY A 83 1.52 10.77 -6.15
C GLY A 83 1.09 10.15 -7.47
N LEU A 84 -0.07 10.59 -7.99
CA LEU A 84 -0.56 10.18 -9.31
C LEU A 84 0.33 10.69 -10.46
N ASP A 85 1.13 11.71 -10.19
CA ASP A 85 2.14 12.28 -11.08
C ASP A 85 3.49 11.55 -11.02
N GLY A 86 3.57 10.46 -10.26
CA GLY A 86 4.81 9.72 -10.01
C GLY A 86 5.78 10.44 -9.07
N GLN A 87 5.38 11.57 -8.48
CA GLN A 87 6.19 12.30 -7.51
C GLN A 87 5.81 11.90 -6.08
N LEU A 88 6.80 11.83 -5.20
CA LEU A 88 6.58 11.50 -3.81
C LEU A 88 6.05 12.72 -3.04
N GLN A 89 4.83 12.62 -2.53
CA GLN A 89 4.18 13.67 -1.75
C GLN A 89 4.49 13.50 -0.26
N CYS A 90 4.78 14.58 0.47
CA CYS A 90 5.11 14.55 1.89
C CYS A 90 4.07 15.28 2.74
N PHE A 91 3.39 14.54 3.62
CA PHE A 91 2.40 15.06 4.57
C PHE A 91 3.01 15.22 5.96
N VAL A 92 2.72 16.36 6.58
CA VAL A 92 3.28 16.75 7.88
C VAL A 92 2.28 16.43 8.99
N PRO A 93 2.69 15.72 10.07
CA PRO A 93 1.83 15.52 11.21
C PRO A 93 1.53 16.85 11.90
N ALA A 94 0.32 16.99 12.48
CA ALA A 94 -0.10 18.23 13.11
C ALA A 94 0.73 18.65 14.33
N GLY A 95 1.44 17.71 14.99
CA GLY A 95 2.26 18.02 16.16
C GLY A 95 3.17 16.87 16.62
N PRO A 96 4.00 17.09 17.65
CA PRO A 96 5.02 16.15 18.10
C PRO A 96 4.46 14.87 18.75
N GLN A 97 3.20 14.91 19.20
CA GLN A 97 2.46 13.77 19.76
C GLN A 97 1.88 12.84 18.69
N ALA A 98 2.08 13.13 17.40
CA ALA A 98 1.57 12.29 16.34
C ALA A 98 2.16 10.87 16.40
N ASN A 99 1.28 9.88 16.24
CA ASN A 99 1.65 8.47 16.22
C ASN A 99 2.62 8.18 15.06
N ARG A 100 3.71 7.45 15.34
CA ARG A 100 4.78 7.07 14.39
C ARG A 100 4.65 5.63 13.91
N GLU A 101 3.52 5.01 14.24
CA GLU A 101 3.18 3.61 14.01
C GLU A 101 1.79 3.49 13.34
N VAL A 102 1.34 4.52 12.64
CA VAL A 102 0.01 4.54 11.99
C VAL A 102 -0.10 3.45 10.93
N LEU A 103 1.02 3.11 10.30
CA LEU A 103 1.10 2.06 9.28
C LEU A 103 1.47 0.69 9.85
N SER A 104 1.74 0.59 11.16
CA SER A 104 2.07 -0.69 11.78
C SER A 104 0.83 -1.58 11.87
N ALA A 105 1.00 -2.87 11.58
CA ALA A 105 -0.06 -3.86 11.83
C ALA A 105 -0.38 -3.95 13.34
N ARG A 106 -1.63 -4.28 13.67
CA ARG A 106 -2.01 -4.54 15.07
C ARG A 106 -1.32 -5.81 15.57
N PRO A 107 -0.94 -5.89 16.87
CA PRO A 107 -0.49 -7.14 17.47
C PRO A 107 -1.61 -8.18 17.31
N SER A 108 -1.28 -9.33 16.75
CA SER A 108 -2.15 -10.51 16.64
C SER A 108 -2.29 -11.21 17.98
#